data_AF-A0A820H9X5-F1
#
_entry.id   AF-A0A820H9X5-F1
#
_cell.length_a   1.000
_cell.length_b   1.000
_cell.length_c   1.000
_cell.angle_alpha   90.00
_cell.angle_beta   90.00
_cell.angle_gamma   90.00
#
_symmetry.space_group_name_H-M   'P 1'
#
loop_
_entity.id
_entity.type
_entity.pdbx_description
1 polymer ?
#
loop_
_entity_poly.entity_id
_entity_poly.type
_entity_poly.pdbx_seq_one_letter_code
_entity_poly.pdbx_strand_id
1 'polypeptide(L)'
;VYGLIKNIPHFFLLSYLTAELCIRCIYDSIYIPFKKKTSIWISPIVQSDESEFAKYYVTKLFRRNTQSIPITSCQILNTNPDNLDDHVHEADLQNKMNQSRVKKFFDSIYQSDDDFRFTTIATCTYTVAIVFLYYLACTFVFLYLSRTTGHISYLKFYIETTFDIDLGVFSLNLEIIVSVIFTVIIYGCQLFIGMQNYKRHKLQLYRGIYVDVPSIINFKPSSIASNSVHYSGFLVGYLAWGFVICFHLILLITIAIKIVWLQIRHIEIILTIVVPVLVIYFLKMLSMRSAGKFLFIQQLDDKLNLKSRKTYALFIYFSFFADCFLGIASCIIRLIKATFLNVVFMARLDWSFLGRPLEKFDLGFAA
;
A
#
# COMPACT_ATOMS: atom_id res chain seq x y z
N VAL A 1 33.31 7.75 0.08
CA VAL A 1 32.78 9.09 0.38
C VAL A 1 33.28 10.13 -0.62
N TYR A 2 34.59 10.39 -0.74
CA TYR A 2 35.15 11.36 -1.70
C TYR A 2 34.78 11.14 -3.19
N GLY A 3 34.81 9.90 -3.68
CA GLY A 3 34.41 9.59 -5.06
C GLY A 3 32.89 9.68 -5.32
N LEU A 4 32.07 9.58 -4.26
CA LEU A 4 30.62 9.76 -4.38
C LEU A 4 30.32 11.26 -4.51
N ILE A 5 30.93 12.08 -3.65
CA ILE A 5 30.76 13.54 -3.63
C ILE A 5 31.13 14.19 -4.97
N LYS A 6 32.19 13.70 -5.63
CA LYS A 6 32.65 14.26 -6.92
C LYS A 6 31.70 13.96 -8.08
N ASN A 7 30.93 12.87 -8.00
CA ASN A 7 30.05 12.44 -9.09
C ASN A 7 28.58 12.86 -8.91
N ILE A 8 28.19 13.32 -7.71
CA ILE A 8 26.85 13.84 -7.41
C ILE A 8 26.31 14.79 -8.50
N PRO A 9 27.05 15.82 -8.99
CA PRO A 9 26.50 16.75 -9.99
C PRO A 9 26.26 16.08 -11.35
N HIS A 10 27.12 15.17 -11.78
CA HIS A 10 26.91 14.42 -13.04
C HIS A 10 25.76 13.43 -12.93
N PHE A 11 25.54 12.84 -11.76
CA PHE A 11 24.38 11.98 -11.51
C PHE A 11 23.07 12.76 -11.43
N PHE A 12 23.06 13.96 -10.83
CA PHE A 12 21.89 14.84 -10.84
C PHE A 12 21.54 15.30 -12.25
N LEU A 13 22.55 15.65 -13.05
CA LEU A 13 22.36 16.02 -14.45
C LEU A 13 21.82 14.84 -15.28
N LEU A 14 22.36 13.64 -15.07
CA LEU A 14 21.90 12.43 -15.75
C LEU A 14 20.49 12.03 -15.29
N SER A 15 20.17 12.15 -14.00
CA SER A 15 18.82 11.91 -13.49
C SER A 15 17.81 12.93 -14.00
N TYR A 16 18.22 14.19 -14.14
CA TYR A 16 17.40 15.25 -14.70
C TYR A 16 17.13 15.00 -16.19
N LEU A 17 18.16 14.69 -16.97
CA LEU A 17 18.03 14.38 -18.40
C LEU A 17 17.22 13.11 -18.65
N THR A 18 17.42 12.06 -17.84
CA THR A 18 16.61 10.83 -17.96
C THR A 18 15.17 11.04 -17.51
N ALA A 19 14.92 11.84 -16.46
CA ALA A 19 13.56 12.22 -16.08
C ALA A 19 12.88 13.06 -17.18
N GLU A 20 13.58 14.03 -17.76
CA GLU A 20 13.04 14.86 -18.84
C GLU A 20 12.78 14.05 -20.11
N LEU A 21 13.69 13.14 -20.49
CA LEU A 21 13.50 12.21 -21.60
C LEU A 21 12.37 11.22 -21.34
N CYS A 22 12.24 10.68 -20.13
CA CYS A 22 11.12 9.81 -19.76
C CYS A 22 9.79 10.57 -19.79
N ILE A 23 9.74 11.81 -19.29
CA ILE A 23 8.53 12.65 -19.34
C ILE A 23 8.16 12.93 -20.80
N ARG A 24 9.12 13.32 -21.65
CA ARG A 24 8.88 13.55 -23.08
C ARG A 24 8.46 12.29 -23.82
N CYS A 25 9.12 11.14 -23.58
CA CYS A 25 8.71 9.86 -24.18
C CYS A 25 7.33 9.40 -23.71
N ILE A 26 6.99 9.57 -22.43
CA ILE A 26 5.65 9.22 -21.91
C ILE A 26 4.61 10.16 -22.51
N TYR A 27 4.89 11.46 -22.59
CA TYR A 27 4.02 12.45 -23.22
C TYR A 27 3.82 12.14 -24.70
N ASP A 28 4.89 11.92 -25.46
CA ASP A 28 4.80 11.70 -26.91
C ASP A 28 4.25 10.31 -27.26
N SER A 29 4.59 9.27 -26.49
CA SER A 29 4.20 7.89 -26.79
C SER A 29 2.83 7.52 -26.26
N ILE A 30 2.33 8.17 -25.21
CA ILE A 30 1.03 7.84 -24.59
C ILE A 30 0.01 8.97 -24.81
N TYR A 31 0.41 10.23 -24.64
CA TYR A 31 -0.54 11.35 -24.63
C TYR A 31 -0.91 11.83 -26.05
N ILE A 32 0.04 11.88 -26.99
CA ILE A 32 -0.23 12.26 -28.39
C ILE A 32 -1.18 11.28 -29.13
N PRO A 33 -1.01 9.95 -29.06
CA PRO A 33 -1.92 9.04 -29.74
C PRO A 33 -3.33 9.01 -29.11
N PHE A 34 -3.46 9.23 -27.79
CA PHE A 34 -4.77 9.33 -27.12
C PHE A 34 -5.52 10.63 -27.44
N LYS A 35 -4.81 11.73 -27.74
CA LYS A 35 -5.42 13.02 -28.12
C LYS A 35 -6.18 12.97 -29.45
N LYS A 36 -5.92 11.97 -30.31
CA LYS A 36 -6.46 11.89 -31.67
C LYS A 36 -7.84 11.21 -31.79
N LYS A 37 -8.38 10.63 -30.72
CA LYS A 37 -9.74 10.05 -30.72
C LYS A 37 -10.63 10.76 -29.70
N THR A 38 -11.49 11.64 -30.20
CA THR A 38 -12.78 12.05 -29.60
C THR A 38 -12.74 12.34 -28.09
N SER A 39 -12.03 13.39 -27.69
CA SER A 39 -11.91 13.76 -26.29
C SER A 39 -12.65 15.08 -26.03
N ILE A 40 -13.61 15.07 -25.10
CA ILE A 40 -14.37 16.22 -24.55
C ILE A 40 -13.44 17.38 -24.09
N TRP A 41 -12.16 17.09 -23.95
CA TRP A 41 -11.08 17.95 -23.43
C TRP A 41 -10.54 19.02 -24.39
N ILE A 42 -11.16 19.21 -25.57
CA ILE A 42 -10.83 20.31 -26.50
C ILE A 42 -11.72 21.54 -26.23
N SER A 43 -12.70 21.45 -25.32
CA SER A 43 -13.54 22.61 -25.02
C SER A 43 -12.73 23.74 -24.34
N PRO A 44 -12.90 25.00 -24.77
CA PRO A 44 -12.15 26.14 -24.24
C PRO A 44 -12.37 26.40 -22.73
N ILE A 45 -13.40 25.79 -22.13
CA ILE A 45 -13.74 25.89 -20.71
C ILE A 45 -12.72 25.15 -19.83
N VAL A 46 -12.11 24.07 -20.33
CA VAL A 46 -11.13 23.26 -19.58
C VAL A 46 -9.78 23.98 -19.42
N GLN A 47 -9.50 24.97 -20.27
CA GLN A 47 -8.19 25.60 -20.35
C GLN A 47 -8.07 26.86 -19.49
N SER A 48 -9.18 27.40 -18.95
CA SER A 48 -9.17 28.69 -18.27
C SER A 48 -9.30 28.65 -16.74
N ASP A 49 -9.88 27.62 -16.11
CA ASP A 49 -10.02 27.59 -14.65
C ASP A 49 -10.26 26.18 -14.08
N GLU A 50 -9.39 25.71 -13.16
CA GLU A 50 -9.57 24.43 -12.46
C GLU A 50 -10.86 24.40 -11.62
N SER A 51 -11.32 25.57 -11.15
CA SER A 51 -12.54 25.68 -10.35
C SER A 51 -13.81 25.46 -11.18
N GLU A 52 -13.85 25.97 -12.41
CA GLU A 52 -14.95 25.74 -13.36
C GLU A 52 -14.96 24.30 -13.86
N PHE A 53 -13.79 23.70 -14.10
CA PHE A 53 -13.69 22.28 -14.41
C PHE A 53 -14.23 21.41 -13.26
N ALA A 54 -13.87 21.73 -12.02
CA ALA A 54 -14.40 21.02 -10.85
C ALA A 54 -15.93 21.15 -10.77
N LYS A 55 -16.50 22.34 -10.96
CA LYS A 55 -17.97 22.54 -10.99
C LYS A 55 -18.64 21.72 -12.09
N TYR A 56 -18.11 21.74 -13.31
CA TYR A 56 -18.64 20.94 -14.43
C TYR A 56 -18.60 19.44 -14.11
N TYR A 57 -17.45 18.97 -13.63
CA TYR A 57 -17.25 17.57 -13.29
C TYR A 57 -18.16 17.09 -12.15
N VAL A 58 -18.33 17.93 -11.11
CA VAL A 58 -19.26 17.69 -10.00
C VAL A 58 -20.69 17.60 -10.52
N THR A 59 -21.11 18.51 -11.40
CA THR A 59 -22.45 18.47 -12.01
C THR A 59 -22.67 17.17 -12.80
N LYS A 60 -21.67 16.73 -13.57
CA LYS A 60 -21.71 15.45 -14.33
C LYS A 60 -21.75 14.24 -13.38
N LEU A 61 -20.98 14.26 -12.30
CA LEU A 61 -20.98 13.20 -11.28
C LEU A 61 -22.32 13.09 -10.55
N PHE A 62 -22.92 14.22 -10.16
CA PHE A 62 -24.23 14.23 -9.53
C PHE A 62 -25.29 13.66 -10.47
N ARG A 63 -25.25 14.01 -11.77
CA ARG A 63 -26.16 13.47 -12.79
C ARG A 63 -26.06 11.94 -12.93
N ARG A 64 -24.84 11.37 -12.90
CA ARG A 64 -24.63 9.91 -12.87
C ARG A 64 -25.15 9.26 -11.58
N ASN A 65 -25.01 9.93 -10.44
CA ASN A 65 -25.44 9.36 -9.15
C ASN A 65 -26.98 9.31 -9.05
N THR A 66 -27.70 10.31 -9.57
CA THR A 66 -29.18 10.28 -9.63
C THR A 66 -29.73 9.22 -10.57
N GLN A 67 -29.00 8.81 -11.60
CA GLN A 67 -29.38 7.71 -12.51
C GLN A 67 -29.11 6.31 -11.94
N SER A 68 -28.38 6.19 -10.81
CA SER A 68 -28.09 4.89 -10.17
C SER A 68 -29.21 4.37 -9.24
N ILE A 69 -30.36 5.04 -9.21
CA ILE A 69 -31.59 4.50 -8.61
C ILE A 69 -32.11 3.41 -9.56
N PRO A 70 -32.37 2.18 -9.10
CA PRO A 70 -32.83 1.12 -9.99
C PRO A 70 -34.17 1.53 -10.59
N ILE A 71 -34.17 1.82 -11.89
CA ILE A 71 -35.38 2.11 -12.65
C ILE A 71 -36.18 0.81 -12.69
N THR A 72 -37.26 0.77 -11.91
CA THR A 72 -38.26 -0.29 -11.96
C THR A 72 -38.78 -0.39 -13.39
N SER A 73 -38.92 -1.63 -13.88
CA SER A 73 -39.05 -2.05 -15.28
C SER A 73 -40.22 -1.50 -16.11
N CYS A 74 -40.94 -0.49 -15.65
CA CYS A 74 -42.13 0.06 -16.31
C CYS A 74 -41.97 1.47 -16.92
N GLN A 75 -40.77 2.06 -16.97
CA GLN A 75 -40.56 3.39 -17.57
C GLN A 75 -39.87 3.39 -18.95
N ILE A 76 -39.75 2.24 -19.62
CA ILE A 76 -38.99 2.10 -20.87
C ILE A 76 -39.67 2.77 -22.09
N LEU A 77 -40.93 3.20 -22.03
CA LEU A 77 -41.65 3.58 -23.26
C LEU A 77 -41.63 5.08 -23.65
N ASN A 78 -40.81 5.93 -23.05
CA ASN A 78 -40.66 7.32 -23.54
C ASN A 78 -39.34 7.94 -23.06
N THR A 79 -38.22 7.55 -23.68
CA THR A 79 -36.96 8.31 -23.56
C THR A 79 -36.54 8.84 -24.93
N ASN A 80 -36.30 10.15 -24.97
CA ASN A 80 -35.80 10.91 -26.11
C ASN A 80 -34.41 10.39 -26.53
N PRO A 81 -34.02 10.51 -27.82
CA PRO A 81 -32.76 9.98 -28.35
C PRO A 81 -31.48 10.70 -27.86
N ASP A 82 -31.57 11.60 -26.88
CA ASP A 82 -30.41 12.23 -26.23
C ASP A 82 -29.75 11.35 -25.15
N ASN A 83 -30.27 10.14 -24.89
CA ASN A 83 -29.74 9.16 -23.92
C ASN A 83 -28.72 8.18 -24.50
N LEU A 84 -27.85 8.64 -25.41
CA LEU A 84 -26.80 7.80 -26.01
C LEU A 84 -25.77 7.30 -24.96
N ASP A 85 -25.59 8.04 -23.86
CA ASP A 85 -24.69 7.67 -22.76
C ASP A 85 -25.19 6.47 -21.93
N ASP A 86 -26.51 6.25 -21.85
CA ASP A 86 -27.10 5.20 -20.99
C ASP A 86 -26.91 3.81 -21.59
N HIS A 87 -27.05 3.65 -22.91
CA HIS A 87 -26.83 2.38 -23.60
C HIS A 87 -25.36 1.97 -23.65
N VAL A 88 -24.43 2.94 -23.71
CA VAL A 88 -22.98 2.67 -23.66
C VAL A 88 -22.58 2.22 -22.25
N HIS A 89 -23.18 2.81 -21.21
CA HIS A 89 -22.90 2.44 -19.82
C HIS A 89 -23.39 1.02 -19.47
N GLU A 90 -24.58 0.64 -19.93
CA GLU A 90 -25.10 -0.73 -19.76
C GLU A 90 -24.28 -1.78 -20.50
N ALA A 91 -23.84 -1.50 -21.74
CA ALA A 91 -22.99 -2.39 -22.51
C ALA A 91 -21.61 -2.61 -21.85
N ASP A 92 -21.05 -1.58 -21.21
CA ASP A 92 -19.80 -1.67 -20.45
C ASP A 92 -19.95 -2.49 -19.16
N LEU A 93 -21.09 -2.39 -18.48
CA LEU A 93 -21.44 -3.20 -17.31
C LEU A 93 -21.56 -4.69 -17.68
N GLN A 94 -22.23 -4.99 -18.80
CA GLN A 94 -22.34 -6.36 -19.32
C GLN A 94 -20.98 -6.94 -19.75
N ASN A 95 -20.11 -6.13 -20.35
CA ASN A 95 -18.75 -6.54 -20.69
C ASN A 95 -17.87 -6.79 -19.45
N LYS A 96 -18.02 -6.00 -18.37
CA LYS A 96 -17.31 -6.23 -17.10
C LYS A 96 -17.70 -7.55 -16.43
N MET A 97 -18.93 -8.00 -16.57
CA MET A 97 -19.37 -9.28 -16.02
C MET A 97 -18.65 -10.47 -16.68
N ASN A 98 -18.39 -10.39 -18.00
CA ASN A 98 -17.81 -11.46 -18.82
C ASN A 98 -16.27 -11.49 -18.88
N GLN A 99 -15.57 -10.62 -18.13
CA GLN A 99 -14.10 -10.58 -18.17
C GLN A 99 -13.42 -11.73 -17.40
N SER A 100 -12.26 -12.16 -17.92
CA SER A 100 -11.36 -13.14 -17.30
C SER A 100 -10.86 -12.66 -15.92
N ARG A 101 -10.53 -13.60 -15.02
CA ARG A 101 -10.03 -13.29 -13.65
C ARG A 101 -8.81 -12.36 -13.65
N VAL A 102 -7.94 -12.47 -14.66
CA VAL A 102 -6.75 -11.64 -14.82
C VAL A 102 -7.13 -10.21 -15.22
N LYS A 103 -8.07 -10.05 -16.16
CA LYS A 103 -8.55 -8.72 -16.54
C LYS A 103 -9.34 -8.06 -15.40
N LYS A 104 -10.10 -8.83 -14.62
CA LYS A 104 -10.72 -8.35 -13.37
C LYS A 104 -9.69 -7.90 -12.33
N PHE A 105 -8.54 -8.57 -12.24
CA PHE A 105 -7.45 -8.15 -11.35
C PHE A 105 -6.81 -6.85 -11.85
N PHE A 106 -6.53 -6.71 -13.15
CA PHE A 106 -6.01 -5.47 -13.72
C PHE A 106 -7.01 -4.30 -13.67
N ASP A 107 -8.30 -4.54 -13.91
CA ASP A 107 -9.36 -3.53 -13.80
C ASP A 107 -9.62 -3.16 -12.33
N SER A 108 -9.44 -4.10 -11.39
CA SER A 108 -9.42 -3.82 -9.95
C SER A 108 -8.19 -3.01 -9.52
N ILE A 109 -7.09 -3.16 -10.24
CA ILE A 109 -5.85 -2.44 -10.02
C ILE A 109 -5.92 -1.07 -10.67
N TYR A 110 -6.52 -0.89 -11.85
CA TYR A 110 -6.66 0.44 -12.42
C TYR A 110 -7.85 0.52 -13.34
N GLN A 111 -8.93 1.12 -12.84
CA GLN A 111 -10.04 1.51 -13.67
C GLN A 111 -9.67 2.83 -14.36
N SER A 112 -9.39 2.76 -15.67
CA SER A 112 -9.29 3.96 -16.50
C SER A 112 -10.67 4.61 -16.55
N ASP A 113 -10.77 5.83 -16.02
CA ASP A 113 -11.96 6.66 -16.24
C ASP A 113 -11.51 7.76 -17.19
N ASP A 114 -12.06 7.77 -18.39
CA ASP A 114 -11.68 8.73 -19.44
C ASP A 114 -11.99 10.19 -19.05
N ASP A 115 -12.79 10.37 -18.00
CA ASP A 115 -13.21 11.67 -17.48
C ASP A 115 -12.27 12.22 -16.37
N PHE A 116 -11.30 11.46 -15.84
CA PHE A 116 -10.44 11.92 -14.73
C PHE A 116 -9.00 12.20 -15.17
N ARG A 117 -8.50 13.41 -14.86
CA ARG A 117 -7.10 13.80 -15.08
C ARG A 117 -6.37 13.99 -13.76
N PHE A 118 -5.18 13.39 -13.69
CA PHE A 118 -4.25 13.67 -12.60
C PHE A 118 -3.76 15.12 -12.67
N THR A 119 -3.45 15.69 -11.50
CA THR A 119 -2.79 17.00 -11.45
C THR A 119 -1.39 16.88 -12.02
N THR A 120 -0.90 17.95 -12.63
CA THR A 120 0.48 18.02 -13.14
C THR A 120 1.49 17.74 -12.02
N ILE A 121 1.23 18.24 -10.82
CA ILE A 121 2.06 18.00 -9.62
C ILE A 121 2.10 16.51 -9.28
N ALA A 122 0.95 15.82 -9.22
CA ALA A 122 0.91 14.40 -8.90
C ALA A 122 1.62 13.57 -9.97
N THR A 123 1.32 13.79 -11.26
CA THR A 123 1.97 13.06 -12.36
C THR A 123 3.49 13.26 -12.33
N CYS A 124 3.96 14.50 -12.22
CA CYS A 124 5.39 14.79 -12.13
C CYS A 124 6.04 14.09 -10.93
N THR A 125 5.42 14.18 -9.75
CA THR A 125 5.96 13.59 -8.52
C THR A 125 6.05 12.06 -8.62
N TYR A 126 5.01 11.38 -9.10
CA TYR A 126 5.03 9.93 -9.26
C TYR A 126 6.02 9.48 -10.35
N THR A 127 6.18 10.24 -11.44
CA THR A 127 7.21 9.94 -12.45
C THR A 127 8.61 10.06 -11.85
N VAL A 128 8.89 11.12 -11.09
CA VAL A 128 10.17 11.29 -10.39
C VAL A 128 10.39 10.17 -9.39
N ALA A 129 9.36 9.78 -8.62
CA ALA A 129 9.44 8.68 -7.67
C ALA A 129 9.78 7.33 -8.33
N ILE A 130 9.22 7.03 -9.51
CA ILE A 130 9.53 5.80 -10.27
C ILE A 130 10.97 5.81 -10.78
N VAL A 131 11.42 6.92 -11.38
CA VAL A 131 12.80 7.06 -11.86
C VAL A 131 13.78 6.95 -10.70
N PHE A 132 13.45 7.57 -9.57
CA PHE A 132 14.27 7.53 -8.37
C PHE A 132 14.29 6.14 -7.71
N LEU A 133 13.19 5.40 -7.73
CA LEU A 133 13.14 4.00 -7.30
C LEU A 133 14.09 3.12 -8.12
N TYR A 134 14.08 3.28 -9.44
CA TYR A 134 15.02 2.59 -10.33
C TYR A 134 16.48 2.95 -10.02
N TYR A 135 16.76 4.24 -9.84
CA TYR A 135 18.09 4.72 -9.48
C TYR A 135 18.59 4.12 -8.15
N LEU A 136 17.73 4.06 -7.12
CA LEU A 136 18.05 3.44 -5.84
C LEU A 136 18.35 1.95 -6.02
N ALA A 137 17.53 1.21 -6.77
CA ALA A 137 17.75 -0.20 -7.03
C ALA A 137 19.12 -0.46 -7.69
N CYS A 138 19.44 0.26 -8.76
CA CYS A 138 20.73 0.15 -9.44
C CYS A 138 21.90 0.51 -8.51
N THR A 139 21.76 1.57 -7.72
CA THR A 139 22.79 2.02 -6.78
C THR A 139 23.04 0.96 -5.71
N PHE A 140 22.01 0.35 -5.15
CA PHE A 140 22.14 -0.71 -4.14
C PHE A 140 22.78 -1.97 -4.72
N VAL A 141 22.36 -2.42 -5.92
CA VAL A 141 23.01 -3.56 -6.59
C VAL A 141 24.49 -3.27 -6.81
N PHE A 142 24.83 -2.09 -7.34
CA PHE A 142 26.21 -1.70 -7.60
C PHE A 142 27.04 -1.61 -6.31
N LEU A 143 26.52 -0.93 -5.28
CA LEU A 143 27.21 -0.78 -3.99
C LEU A 143 27.49 -2.14 -3.34
N TYR A 144 26.47 -2.99 -3.24
CA TYR A 144 26.59 -4.26 -2.54
C TYR A 144 27.40 -5.30 -3.31
N LEU A 145 27.28 -5.35 -4.64
CA LEU A 145 27.96 -6.34 -5.47
C LEU A 145 29.40 -5.93 -5.83
N SER A 146 29.65 -4.65 -6.13
CA SER A 146 30.96 -4.21 -6.64
C SER A 146 31.89 -3.66 -5.55
N ARG A 147 31.36 -3.01 -4.51
CA ARG A 147 32.17 -2.15 -3.62
C ARG A 147 32.34 -2.70 -2.20
N THR A 148 31.43 -3.53 -1.71
CA THR A 148 31.45 -4.06 -0.34
C THR A 148 31.96 -5.49 -0.22
N THR A 149 32.92 -5.90 -1.05
CA THR A 149 33.60 -7.20 -0.87
C THR A 149 34.19 -7.32 0.54
N GLY A 150 34.81 -6.26 1.08
CA GLY A 150 35.37 -6.26 2.44
C GLY A 150 34.34 -6.34 3.58
N HIS A 151 33.22 -5.60 3.50
CA HIS A 151 32.19 -5.63 4.55
C HIS A 151 31.39 -6.94 4.52
N ILE A 152 31.13 -7.48 3.33
CA ILE A 152 30.46 -8.78 3.17
C ILE A 152 31.36 -9.89 3.73
N SER A 153 32.68 -9.82 3.52
CA SER A 153 33.63 -10.75 4.15
C SER A 153 33.63 -10.67 5.68
N TYR A 154 33.57 -9.47 6.26
CA TYR A 154 33.46 -9.32 7.72
C TYR A 154 32.15 -9.91 8.27
N LEU A 155 31.02 -9.61 7.62
CA LEU A 155 29.72 -10.12 8.02
C LEU A 155 29.66 -11.65 7.90
N LYS A 156 30.24 -12.20 6.83
CA LYS A 156 30.40 -13.64 6.63
C LYS A 156 31.22 -14.27 7.76
N PHE A 157 32.39 -13.71 8.06
CA PHE A 157 33.27 -14.19 9.14
C PHE A 157 32.58 -14.15 10.51
N TYR A 158 31.83 -13.08 10.80
CA TYR A 158 31.09 -12.96 12.05
C TYR A 158 30.00 -14.03 12.17
N ILE A 159 29.26 -14.30 11.10
CA ILE A 159 28.23 -15.36 11.07
C ILE A 159 28.88 -16.74 11.22
N GLU A 160 29.96 -17.03 10.49
CA GLU A 160 30.74 -18.27 10.60
C GLU A 160 31.15 -18.53 12.05
N THR A 161 31.76 -17.53 12.68
CA THR A 161 32.28 -17.63 14.05
C THR A 161 31.16 -17.78 15.08
N THR A 162 30.04 -17.07 14.90
CA THR A 162 28.95 -17.06 15.89
C THR A 162 28.12 -18.35 15.85
N PHE A 163 27.90 -18.91 14.66
CA PHE A 163 27.01 -20.05 14.48
C PHE A 163 27.73 -21.39 14.27
N ASP A 164 29.07 -21.38 14.21
CA ASP A 164 29.92 -22.56 13.96
C ASP A 164 29.50 -23.30 12.66
N ILE A 165 29.21 -22.51 11.63
CA ILE A 165 28.76 -22.99 10.32
C ILE A 165 29.90 -22.81 9.33
N ASP A 166 30.22 -23.85 8.57
CA ASP A 166 31.19 -23.75 7.48
C ASP A 166 30.53 -23.07 6.26
N LEU A 167 30.59 -21.74 6.21
CA LEU A 167 30.04 -20.93 5.11
C LEU A 167 30.99 -20.89 3.88
N GLY A 168 31.95 -21.81 3.77
CA GLY A 168 32.86 -21.92 2.60
C GLY A 168 32.15 -21.91 1.24
N VAL A 169 30.89 -22.38 1.17
CA VAL A 169 30.05 -22.41 -0.04
C VAL A 169 29.01 -21.26 -0.09
N PHE A 170 28.91 -20.41 0.93
CA PHE A 170 27.93 -19.32 0.98
C PHE A 170 28.36 -18.14 0.11
N SER A 171 27.61 -17.95 -0.98
CA SER A 171 27.45 -16.65 -1.63
C SER A 171 26.29 -15.91 -0.97
N LEU A 172 26.52 -14.67 -0.50
CA LEU A 172 25.49 -13.74 -0.05
C LEU A 172 24.89 -12.91 -1.20
N ASN A 173 25.43 -13.09 -2.41
CA ASN A 173 25.07 -12.27 -3.57
C ASN A 173 23.63 -12.55 -4.01
N LEU A 174 23.16 -13.80 -3.88
CA LEU A 174 21.80 -14.17 -4.24
C LEU A 174 20.79 -13.48 -3.31
N GLU A 175 21.05 -13.48 -2.00
CA GLU A 175 20.18 -12.88 -0.99
C GLU A 175 20.09 -11.37 -1.17
N ILE A 176 21.20 -10.73 -1.53
CA ILE A 176 21.23 -9.31 -1.87
C ILE A 176 20.36 -9.03 -3.11
N ILE A 177 20.54 -9.79 -4.20
CA ILE A 177 19.75 -9.61 -5.43
C ILE A 177 18.26 -9.84 -5.16
N VAL A 178 17.91 -10.92 -4.46
CA VAL A 178 16.54 -11.23 -4.06
C VAL A 178 15.95 -10.10 -3.23
N SER A 179 16.70 -9.58 -2.25
CA SER A 179 16.24 -8.49 -1.39
C SER A 179 15.98 -7.19 -2.17
N VAL A 180 16.84 -6.84 -3.14
CA VAL A 180 16.60 -5.68 -4.02
C VAL A 180 15.33 -5.89 -4.85
N ILE A 181 15.19 -7.06 -5.51
CA ILE A 181 14.03 -7.35 -6.37
C ILE A 181 12.74 -7.24 -5.57
N PHE A 182 12.65 -7.88 -4.40
CA PHE A 182 11.48 -7.79 -3.55
C PHE A 182 11.18 -6.35 -3.11
N THR A 183 12.20 -5.58 -2.73
CA THR A 183 12.03 -4.18 -2.33
C THR A 183 11.48 -3.33 -3.48
N VAL A 184 12.00 -3.51 -4.70
CA VAL A 184 11.51 -2.82 -5.91
C VAL A 184 10.06 -3.20 -6.21
N ILE A 185 9.71 -4.48 -6.12
CA ILE A 185 8.33 -4.94 -6.35
C ILE A 185 7.39 -4.30 -5.32
N ILE A 186 7.75 -4.35 -4.02
CA ILE A 186 6.93 -3.78 -2.95
C ILE A 186 6.70 -2.28 -3.19
N TYR A 187 7.77 -1.48 -3.35
CA TYR A 187 7.61 -0.04 -3.53
C TYR A 187 7.03 0.36 -4.88
N GLY A 188 7.28 -0.41 -5.94
CA GLY A 188 6.62 -0.24 -7.23
C GLY A 188 5.10 -0.44 -7.11
N CYS A 189 4.67 -1.51 -6.43
CA CYS A 189 3.26 -1.73 -6.11
C CYS A 189 2.69 -0.63 -5.20
N GLN A 190 3.44 -0.16 -4.19
CA GLN A 190 2.97 0.90 -3.30
C GLN A 190 2.77 2.23 -4.03
N LEU A 191 3.68 2.62 -4.94
CA LEU A 191 3.51 3.81 -5.76
C LEU A 191 2.26 3.72 -6.63
N PHE A 192 2.02 2.54 -7.21
CA PHE A 192 0.86 2.29 -8.04
C PHE A 192 -0.46 2.37 -7.24
N ILE A 193 -0.51 1.75 -6.06
CA ILE A 193 -1.65 1.83 -5.14
C ILE A 193 -1.85 3.26 -4.63
N GLY A 194 -0.76 3.97 -4.32
CA GLY A 194 -0.80 5.37 -3.89
C GLY A 194 -1.43 6.27 -4.94
N MET A 195 -1.08 6.07 -6.22
CA MET A 195 -1.67 6.82 -7.34
C MET A 195 -3.18 6.55 -7.48
N GLN A 196 -3.64 5.31 -7.25
CA GLN A 196 -5.07 4.99 -7.25
C GLN A 196 -5.81 5.63 -6.09
N ASN A 197 -5.24 5.55 -4.89
CA ASN A 197 -5.84 6.16 -3.70
C ASN A 197 -5.91 7.67 -3.86
N TYR A 198 -4.89 8.29 -4.44
CA TYR A 198 -4.93 9.70 -4.81
C TYR A 198 -6.12 10.03 -5.71
N LYS A 199 -6.34 9.24 -6.78
CA LYS A 199 -7.52 9.38 -7.65
C LYS A 199 -8.82 9.22 -6.86
N ARG A 200 -8.94 8.17 -6.04
CA ARG A 200 -10.14 7.87 -5.25
C ARG A 200 -10.46 8.99 -4.26
N HIS A 201 -9.47 9.42 -3.48
CA HIS A 201 -9.63 10.48 -2.47
C HIS A 201 -9.99 11.81 -3.13
N LYS A 202 -9.39 12.13 -4.29
CA LYS A 202 -9.75 13.33 -5.05
C LYS A 202 -11.18 13.28 -5.60
N LEU A 203 -11.63 12.12 -6.08
CA LEU A 203 -13.01 11.93 -6.53
C LEU A 203 -14.02 11.99 -5.37
N GLN A 204 -13.71 11.40 -4.21
CA GLN A 204 -14.54 11.50 -3.01
C GLN A 204 -14.66 12.95 -2.54
N LEU A 205 -13.56 13.72 -2.60
CA LEU A 205 -13.53 15.14 -2.28
C LEU A 205 -14.48 15.93 -3.19
N TYR A 206 -14.45 15.69 -4.50
CA TYR A 206 -15.40 16.31 -5.44
C TYR A 206 -16.86 15.93 -5.17
N ARG A 207 -17.13 14.73 -4.66
CA ARG A 207 -18.47 14.29 -4.26
C ARG A 207 -18.92 14.84 -2.90
N GLY A 208 -18.05 15.55 -2.18
CA GLY A 208 -18.32 16.02 -0.82
C GLY A 208 -18.32 14.91 0.23
N ILE A 209 -17.65 13.78 -0.04
CA ILE A 209 -17.50 12.65 0.90
C ILE A 209 -16.14 12.80 1.60
N TYR A 210 -16.16 13.16 2.89
CA TYR A 210 -14.95 13.49 3.67
C TYR A 210 -14.52 12.37 4.64
N VAL A 211 -14.84 11.10 4.33
CA VAL A 211 -14.56 9.97 5.24
C VAL A 211 -13.05 9.74 5.42
N ASP A 212 -12.29 9.87 4.34
CA ASP A 212 -10.85 9.62 4.28
C ASP A 212 -10.03 10.94 4.30
N VAL A 213 -10.70 12.08 4.42
CA VAL A 213 -10.07 13.41 4.47
C VAL A 213 -9.87 13.78 5.93
N PRO A 214 -8.68 14.24 6.35
CA PRO A 214 -8.46 14.67 7.72
C PRO A 214 -9.47 15.75 8.13
N SER A 215 -10.03 15.62 9.34
CA SER A 215 -11.09 16.51 9.78
C SER A 215 -10.63 17.97 9.81
N ILE A 216 -11.52 18.90 9.45
CA ILE A 216 -11.28 20.36 9.46
C ILE A 216 -10.87 20.85 10.86
N ILE A 217 -11.23 20.10 11.91
CA ILE A 217 -10.86 20.36 13.30
C ILE A 217 -9.34 20.20 13.50
N ASN A 218 -8.71 19.28 12.78
CA ASN A 218 -7.31 18.93 12.95
C ASN A 218 -6.36 19.84 12.14
N PHE A 219 -6.82 20.46 11.04
CA PHE A 219 -5.96 21.22 10.12
C PHE A 219 -6.55 22.58 9.73
N LYS A 220 -5.76 23.65 9.92
CA LYS A 220 -6.12 25.00 9.47
C LYS A 220 -5.90 25.14 7.95
N PRO A 221 -6.77 25.84 7.20
CA PRO A 221 -6.62 26.00 5.74
C PRO A 221 -5.26 26.56 5.29
N SER A 222 -4.72 27.54 6.03
CA SER A 222 -3.38 28.10 5.75
C SER A 222 -2.26 27.08 5.95
N SER A 223 -2.41 26.18 6.92
CA SER A 223 -1.45 25.09 7.16
C SER A 223 -1.52 24.05 6.06
N ILE A 224 -2.72 23.70 5.57
CA ILE A 224 -2.88 22.74 4.45
C ILE A 224 -2.21 23.28 3.19
N ALA A 225 -2.45 24.56 2.87
CA ALA A 225 -1.82 25.21 1.72
C ALA A 225 -0.29 25.19 1.82
N SER A 226 0.27 25.56 2.98
CA SER A 226 1.71 25.51 3.22
C SER A 226 2.27 24.08 3.13
N ASN A 227 1.59 23.10 3.71
CA ASN A 227 2.07 21.72 3.74
C ASN A 227 2.04 21.06 2.36
N SER A 228 1.06 21.40 1.51
CA SER A 228 0.95 20.85 0.15
C SER A 228 2.15 21.16 -0.75
N VAL A 229 2.91 22.23 -0.46
CA VAL A 229 4.16 22.56 -1.18
C VAL A 229 5.23 21.50 -0.94
N HIS A 230 5.21 20.85 0.23
CA HIS A 230 6.18 19.83 0.62
C HIS A 230 5.83 18.43 0.13
N TYR A 231 4.63 18.20 -0.39
CA TYR A 231 4.12 16.89 -0.82
C TYR A 231 5.13 16.13 -1.71
N SER A 232 5.65 16.79 -2.74
CA SER A 232 6.54 16.15 -3.72
C SER A 232 7.87 15.71 -3.08
N GLY A 233 8.46 16.58 -2.27
CA GLY A 233 9.72 16.30 -1.58
C GLY A 233 9.56 15.22 -0.51
N PHE A 234 8.45 15.25 0.24
CA PHE A 234 8.16 14.22 1.22
C PHE A 234 7.96 12.87 0.54
N LEU A 235 7.17 12.77 -0.55
CA LEU A 235 6.94 11.47 -1.20
C LEU A 235 8.26 10.81 -1.60
N VAL A 236 9.15 11.56 -2.25
CA VAL A 236 10.46 11.07 -2.69
C VAL A 236 11.39 10.78 -1.51
N GLY A 237 11.39 11.62 -0.48
CA GLY A 237 12.22 11.44 0.71
C GLY A 237 11.83 10.22 1.55
N TYR A 238 10.53 10.03 1.79
CA TYR A 238 9.97 8.85 2.46
C TYR A 238 10.17 7.58 1.62
N LEU A 239 10.07 7.68 0.29
CA LEU A 239 10.45 6.58 -0.61
C LEU A 239 11.93 6.19 -0.44
N ALA A 240 12.84 7.18 -0.36
CA ALA A 240 14.27 6.92 -0.20
C ALA A 240 14.57 6.14 1.08
N TRP A 241 14.11 6.66 2.22
CA TRP A 241 14.35 6.06 3.53
C TRP A 241 13.59 4.75 3.70
N GLY A 242 12.34 4.69 3.23
CA GLY A 242 11.56 3.46 3.21
C GLY A 242 12.25 2.36 2.42
N PHE A 243 12.81 2.68 1.24
CA PHE A 243 13.56 1.73 0.44
C PHE A 243 14.78 1.19 1.20
N VAL A 244 15.57 2.07 1.82
CA VAL A 244 16.75 1.68 2.61
C VAL A 244 16.34 0.74 3.74
N ILE A 245 15.35 1.12 4.56
CA ILE A 245 14.93 0.34 5.73
C ILE A 245 14.34 -1.01 5.31
N CYS A 246 13.46 -1.02 4.31
CA CYS A 246 12.82 -2.24 3.83
C CYS A 246 13.84 -3.20 3.20
N PHE A 247 14.79 -2.69 2.42
CA PHE A 247 15.88 -3.49 1.87
C PHE A 247 16.68 -4.20 2.97
N HIS A 248 17.09 -3.47 4.01
CA HIS A 248 17.84 -4.06 5.13
C HIS A 248 16.99 -5.06 5.93
N LEU A 249 15.69 -4.80 6.10
CA LEU A 249 14.77 -5.72 6.76
C LEU A 249 14.64 -7.03 5.97
N ILE A 250 14.42 -6.96 4.66
CA ILE A 250 14.30 -8.14 3.79
C ILE A 250 15.63 -8.89 3.71
N LEU A 251 16.75 -8.18 3.66
CA LEU A 251 18.08 -8.79 3.72
C LEU A 251 18.30 -9.55 5.03
N LEU A 252 17.92 -8.96 6.16
CA LEU A 252 18.00 -9.63 7.46
C LEU A 252 17.10 -10.87 7.52
N ILE A 253 15.87 -10.78 6.99
CA ILE A 253 14.94 -11.91 6.94
C ILE A 253 15.49 -13.04 6.04
N THR A 254 16.02 -12.72 4.87
CA THR A 254 16.56 -13.73 3.94
C THR A 254 17.80 -14.41 4.51
N ILE A 255 18.69 -13.67 5.18
CA ILE A 255 19.83 -14.24 5.92
C ILE A 255 19.32 -15.13 7.06
N ALA A 256 18.35 -14.68 7.85
CA ALA A 256 17.79 -15.47 8.94
C ALA A 256 17.15 -16.78 8.46
N ILE A 257 16.36 -16.74 7.38
CA ILE A 257 15.76 -17.94 6.76
C ILE A 257 16.86 -18.92 6.33
N LYS A 258 17.96 -18.43 5.76
CA LYS A 258 19.07 -19.27 5.31
C LYS A 258 19.81 -19.92 6.49
N ILE A 259 20.04 -19.19 7.58
CA ILE A 259 20.63 -19.74 8.82
C ILE A 259 19.71 -20.82 9.40
N VAL A 260 18.41 -20.54 9.48
CA VAL A 260 17.38 -21.48 9.95
C VAL A 260 17.38 -22.75 9.10
N TRP A 261 17.45 -22.62 7.77
CA TRP A 261 17.51 -23.77 6.87
C TRP A 261 18.72 -24.67 7.14
N LEU A 262 19.88 -24.07 7.44
CA LEU A 262 21.10 -24.82 7.69
C LEU A 262 21.10 -25.50 9.06
N GLN A 263 20.47 -24.90 10.07
CA GLN A 263 20.37 -25.43 11.42
C GLN A 263 19.09 -26.26 11.67
N ILE A 264 18.54 -26.90 10.64
CA ILE A 264 17.24 -27.59 10.71
C ILE A 264 17.14 -28.60 11.87
N ARG A 265 18.26 -29.27 12.21
CA ARG A 265 18.34 -30.21 13.33
C ARG A 265 18.11 -29.55 14.70
N HIS A 266 18.61 -28.34 14.92
CA HIS A 266 18.40 -27.63 16.18
C HIS A 266 16.97 -27.09 16.28
N ILE A 267 16.40 -26.69 15.15
CA ILE A 267 15.00 -26.25 15.09
C ILE A 267 14.05 -27.39 15.37
N GLU A 268 14.33 -28.61 14.92
CA GLU A 268 13.51 -29.78 15.20
C GLU A 268 13.33 -29.99 16.71
N ILE A 269 14.42 -29.90 17.49
CA ILE A 269 14.40 -30.04 18.95
C ILE A 269 13.54 -28.94 19.60
N ILE A 270 13.71 -27.68 19.18
CA ILE A 270 12.91 -26.56 19.67
C ILE A 270 11.43 -26.77 19.30
N LEU A 271 11.16 -27.22 18.08
CA LEU A 271 9.82 -27.43 17.57
C LEU A 271 9.10 -28.56 18.32
N THR A 272 9.80 -29.63 18.71
CA THR A 272 9.24 -30.70 19.57
C THR A 272 8.72 -30.15 20.91
N ILE A 273 9.35 -29.11 21.46
CA ILE A 273 8.92 -28.46 22.71
C ILE A 273 7.79 -27.44 22.45
N VAL A 274 7.91 -26.64 21.39
CA VAL A 274 6.98 -25.55 21.08
C VAL A 274 5.64 -26.05 20.53
N VAL A 275 5.63 -27.11 19.72
CA VAL A 275 4.42 -27.64 19.08
C VAL A 275 3.36 -28.09 20.09
N PRO A 276 3.66 -28.88 21.15
CA PRO A 276 2.68 -29.26 22.15
C PRO A 276 2.02 -28.05 22.83
N VAL A 277 2.81 -27.00 23.13
CA VAL A 277 2.29 -25.75 23.72
C VAL A 277 1.32 -25.06 22.76
N LEU A 278 1.67 -24.98 21.47
CA LEU A 278 0.80 -24.41 20.44
C LEU A 278 -0.48 -25.24 20.22
N VAL A 279 -0.40 -26.57 20.31
CA VAL A 279 -1.56 -27.47 20.18
C VAL A 279 -2.53 -27.29 21.33
N ILE A 280 -2.04 -27.29 22.58
CA ILE A 280 -2.85 -27.02 23.77
C ILE A 280 -3.52 -25.65 23.66
N TYR A 281 -2.75 -24.65 23.21
CA TYR A 281 -3.26 -23.30 22.96
C TYR A 281 -4.39 -23.28 21.90
N PHE A 282 -4.20 -23.95 20.77
CA PHE A 282 -5.20 -24.02 19.71
C PHE A 282 -6.47 -24.74 20.16
N LEU A 283 -6.34 -25.85 20.89
CA LEU A 283 -7.46 -26.58 21.49
C LEU A 283 -8.24 -25.70 22.47
N LYS A 284 -7.55 -24.91 23.30
CA LYS A 284 -8.18 -23.96 24.23
C LYS A 284 -8.96 -22.88 23.48
N MET A 285 -8.39 -22.30 22.42
CA MET A 285 -9.09 -21.33 21.57
C MET A 285 -10.33 -21.93 20.90
N LEU A 286 -10.25 -23.16 20.39
CA LEU A 286 -11.37 -23.87 19.78
C LEU A 286 -12.46 -24.18 20.81
N SER A 287 -12.07 -24.62 22.01
CA SER A 287 -12.97 -24.87 23.13
C SER A 287 -13.71 -23.60 23.54
N MET A 288 -13.01 -22.47 23.68
CA MET A 288 -13.61 -21.16 23.95
C MET A 288 -14.63 -20.74 22.89
N ARG A 289 -14.29 -20.89 21.60
CA ARG A 289 -15.16 -20.51 20.49
C ARG A 289 -16.43 -21.36 20.45
N SER A 290 -16.28 -22.67 20.71
CA SER A 290 -17.39 -23.62 20.79
C SER A 290 -18.28 -23.35 22.01
N ALA A 291 -17.71 -23.14 23.20
CA ALA A 291 -18.44 -22.81 24.42
C ALA A 291 -19.24 -21.50 24.27
N GLY A 292 -18.64 -20.49 23.62
CA GLY A 292 -19.33 -19.24 23.22
C GLY A 292 -20.60 -19.51 22.42
N LYS A 293 -20.50 -20.30 21.36
CA LYS A 293 -21.61 -20.54 20.43
C LYS A 293 -22.70 -21.46 21.00
N PHE A 294 -22.33 -22.50 21.76
CA PHE A 294 -23.26 -23.55 22.20
C PHE A 294 -23.76 -23.38 23.64
N LEU A 295 -22.93 -22.86 24.55
CA LEU A 295 -23.26 -22.79 25.98
C LEU A 295 -23.69 -21.38 26.43
N PHE A 296 -23.06 -20.35 25.87
CA PHE A 296 -23.23 -18.98 26.37
C PHE A 296 -24.26 -18.16 25.61
N ILE A 297 -24.31 -18.26 24.28
CA ILE A 297 -25.23 -17.46 23.45
C ILE A 297 -26.61 -18.13 23.33
N GLN A 298 -27.66 -17.37 23.60
CA GLN A 298 -29.04 -17.79 23.37
C GLN A 298 -29.42 -17.47 21.91
N GLN A 299 -29.76 -18.50 21.13
CA GLN A 299 -29.98 -18.41 19.68
C GLN A 299 -31.24 -17.62 19.24
N LEU A 300 -31.98 -17.00 20.16
CA LEU A 300 -33.33 -16.48 19.87
C LEU A 300 -33.39 -15.02 19.39
N ASP A 301 -32.31 -14.22 19.45
CA ASP A 301 -32.34 -12.81 19.00
C ASP A 301 -31.03 -12.38 18.33
N ASP A 302 -31.10 -11.41 17.40
CA ASP A 302 -29.94 -10.66 16.84
C ASP A 302 -29.18 -9.83 17.89
N LYS A 303 -29.63 -9.87 19.15
CA LYS A 303 -29.01 -9.19 20.29
C LYS A 303 -28.21 -10.19 21.12
N LEU A 304 -27.02 -9.78 21.55
CA LEU A 304 -26.10 -10.58 22.35
C LEU A 304 -26.71 -10.91 23.73
N ASN A 305 -27.49 -11.99 23.82
CA ASN A 305 -28.14 -12.46 25.05
C ASN A 305 -27.45 -13.72 25.60
N LEU A 306 -26.95 -13.62 26.83
CA LEU A 306 -26.28 -14.72 27.53
C LEU A 306 -27.30 -15.64 28.22
N LYS A 307 -27.30 -16.93 27.88
CA LYS A 307 -28.21 -17.96 28.44
C LYS A 307 -27.94 -18.23 29.93
N SER A 308 -26.67 -18.26 30.36
CA SER A 308 -26.28 -18.54 31.76
C SER A 308 -25.11 -17.66 32.22
N ARG A 309 -25.43 -16.52 32.87
CA ARG A 309 -24.42 -15.56 33.36
C ARG A 309 -23.45 -16.17 34.38
N LYS A 310 -23.93 -17.08 35.24
CA LYS A 310 -23.12 -17.74 36.29
C LYS A 310 -22.06 -18.67 35.69
N THR A 311 -22.44 -19.50 34.72
CA THR A 311 -21.53 -20.44 34.04
C THR A 311 -20.47 -19.69 33.23
N TYR A 312 -20.88 -18.60 32.57
CA TYR A 312 -19.96 -17.71 31.86
C TYR A 312 -18.93 -17.08 32.81
N ALA A 313 -19.36 -16.57 33.97
CA ALA A 313 -18.44 -16.01 34.96
C ALA A 313 -17.44 -17.04 35.51
N LEU A 314 -17.90 -18.26 35.81
CA LEU A 314 -17.02 -19.34 36.26
C LEU A 314 -16.00 -19.73 35.18
N PHE A 315 -16.42 -19.77 33.92
CA PHE A 315 -15.56 -20.10 32.79
C PHE A 315 -14.50 -19.03 32.50
N ILE A 316 -14.85 -17.74 32.64
CA ILE A 316 -13.88 -16.64 32.58
C ILE A 316 -12.86 -16.78 33.72
N TYR A 317 -13.32 -17.05 34.94
CA TYR A 317 -12.44 -17.18 36.10
C TYR A 317 -11.38 -18.28 35.88
N PHE A 318 -11.79 -19.47 35.41
CA PHE A 318 -10.85 -20.54 35.10
C PHE A 318 -9.95 -20.25 33.90
N SER A 319 -10.43 -19.50 32.90
CA SER A 319 -9.64 -19.16 31.71
C SER A 319 -8.67 -18.00 31.93
N PHE A 320 -8.87 -17.20 32.98
CA PHE A 320 -8.16 -15.95 33.24
C PHE A 320 -6.63 -16.10 33.15
N PHE A 321 -6.05 -17.08 33.83
CA PHE A 321 -4.59 -17.28 33.83
C PHE A 321 -4.05 -17.63 32.44
N ALA A 322 -4.76 -18.47 31.67
CA ALA A 322 -4.39 -18.81 30.30
C ALA A 322 -4.54 -17.60 29.35
N ASP A 323 -5.53 -16.74 29.60
CA ASP A 323 -5.75 -15.49 28.86
C ASP A 323 -4.64 -14.47 29.13
N CYS A 324 -4.05 -14.44 30.33
CA CYS A 324 -2.90 -13.57 30.61
C CYS A 324 -1.70 -13.91 29.70
N PHE A 325 -1.33 -15.19 29.58
CA PHE A 325 -0.25 -15.62 28.69
C PHE A 325 -0.57 -15.35 27.22
N LEU A 326 -1.82 -15.57 26.81
CA LEU A 326 -2.28 -15.21 25.48
C LEU A 326 -2.17 -13.70 25.23
N GLY A 327 -2.50 -12.87 26.23
CA GLY A 327 -2.35 -11.42 26.14
C GLY A 327 -0.91 -11.01 25.82
N ILE A 328 0.07 -11.63 26.47
CA ILE A 328 1.51 -11.39 26.20
C ILE A 328 1.87 -11.78 24.77
N ALA A 329 1.50 -12.99 24.33
CA ALA A 329 1.79 -13.46 22.98
C ALA A 329 1.12 -12.56 21.91
N SER A 330 -0.14 -12.17 22.14
CA SER A 330 -0.90 -11.25 21.28
C SER A 330 -0.24 -9.87 21.20
N CYS A 331 0.31 -9.37 22.30
CA CYS A 331 1.05 -8.11 22.34
C CYS A 331 2.29 -8.15 21.43
N ILE A 332 3.09 -9.23 21.50
CA ILE A 332 4.27 -9.42 20.64
C ILE A 332 3.85 -9.48 19.17
N ILE A 333 2.81 -10.28 18.84
CA ILE A 333 2.29 -10.38 17.47
C ILE A 333 1.79 -9.02 16.98
N ARG A 334 1.13 -8.24 17.84
CA ARG A 334 0.68 -6.88 17.51
C ARG A 334 1.86 -5.97 17.18
N LEU A 335 2.94 -6.02 17.96
CA LEU A 335 4.14 -5.23 17.70
C LEU A 335 4.80 -5.63 16.37
N ILE A 336 4.98 -6.93 16.12
CA ILE A 336 5.56 -7.44 14.86
C ILE A 336 4.73 -6.98 13.66
N LYS A 337 3.41 -7.17 13.72
CA LYS A 337 2.50 -6.75 12.64
C LYS A 337 2.56 -5.24 12.41
N ALA A 338 2.56 -4.44 13.48
CA ALA A 338 2.63 -2.99 13.38
C ALA A 338 3.95 -2.54 12.73
N THR A 339 5.09 -3.05 13.20
CA THR A 339 6.41 -2.71 12.65
C THR A 339 6.52 -3.12 11.18
N PHE A 340 6.10 -4.35 10.83
CA PHE A 340 6.14 -4.81 9.45
C PHE A 340 5.28 -3.94 8.53
N LEU A 341 4.04 -3.65 8.95
CA LEU A 341 3.10 -2.85 8.17
C LEU A 341 3.61 -1.41 7.98
N ASN A 342 4.20 -0.82 9.03
CA ASN A 342 4.77 0.52 8.98
C ASN A 342 5.95 0.60 8.02
N VAL A 343 6.84 -0.41 7.99
CA VAL A 343 7.96 -0.45 7.04
C VAL A 343 7.45 -0.59 5.61
N VAL A 344 6.46 -1.45 5.37
CA VAL A 344 5.91 -1.69 4.02
C VAL A 344 5.17 -0.47 3.48
N PHE A 345 4.48 0.28 4.33
CA PHE A 345 3.77 1.52 3.94
C PHE A 345 4.60 2.79 4.15
N MET A 346 5.90 2.68 4.41
CA MET A 346 6.72 3.84 4.78
C MET A 346 6.77 4.94 3.71
N ALA A 347 6.75 4.55 2.43
CA ALA A 347 6.78 5.51 1.31
C ALA A 347 5.40 6.12 0.98
N ARG A 348 4.34 5.68 1.65
CA ARG A 348 2.98 6.12 1.36
C ARG A 348 2.57 7.24 2.31
N LEU A 349 2.27 8.40 1.72
CA LEU A 349 1.80 9.57 2.46
C LEU A 349 0.30 9.53 2.75
N ASP A 350 -0.47 8.65 2.10
CA ASP A 350 -1.91 8.52 2.30
C ASP A 350 -2.27 7.71 3.56
N TRP A 351 -1.29 7.21 4.30
CA TRP A 351 -1.47 6.43 5.53
C TRP A 351 -0.66 7.08 6.66
N SER A 352 -1.28 7.35 7.81
CA SER A 352 -0.55 7.79 9.00
C SER A 352 -0.10 6.65 9.93
N PHE A 353 1.16 6.69 10.38
CA PHE A 353 1.71 5.70 11.33
C PHE A 353 1.16 5.84 12.74
N LEU A 354 0.69 7.04 13.10
CA LEU A 354 0.35 7.40 14.47
C LEU A 354 -1.12 7.08 14.85
N GLY A 355 -1.92 6.63 13.87
CA GLY A 355 -3.34 6.33 14.03
C GLY A 355 -4.22 7.58 14.15
N ARG A 356 -5.54 7.41 13.98
CA ARG A 356 -6.53 8.51 13.87
C ARG A 356 -6.39 9.69 14.83
N PRO A 357 -6.20 9.51 16.16
CA PRO A 357 -6.12 10.65 17.07
C PRO A 357 -4.82 11.45 16.95
N LEU A 358 -3.77 10.89 16.35
CA LEU A 358 -2.42 11.48 16.29
C LEU A 358 -1.95 11.77 14.87
N GLU A 359 -2.83 11.66 13.86
CA GLU A 359 -2.54 11.94 12.45
C GLU A 359 -1.93 13.34 12.23
N LYS A 360 -2.30 14.33 13.05
CA LYS A 360 -1.77 15.71 12.97
C LYS A 360 -0.28 15.83 13.24
N PHE A 361 0.31 14.85 13.93
CA PHE A 361 1.74 14.84 14.24
C PHE A 361 2.57 14.14 13.16
N ASP A 362 1.91 13.50 12.20
CA ASP A 362 2.55 12.85 11.07
C ASP A 362 2.75 13.86 9.93
N LEU A 363 3.97 14.37 9.82
CA LEU A 363 4.35 15.35 8.79
C LEU A 363 4.14 14.81 7.37
N GLY A 364 4.30 13.50 7.16
CA GLY A 364 4.10 12.87 5.87
C GLY A 364 2.64 12.88 5.46
N PHE A 365 1.74 12.52 6.38
CA PHE A 365 0.29 12.54 6.15
C PHE A 365 -0.29 13.96 6.10
N ALA A 366 0.34 14.91 6.81
CA ALA A 366 -0.09 16.30 6.83
C ALA A 366 0.23 17.09 5.55
N ALA A 367 1.07 16.55 4.66
CA ALA A 367 1.50 17.15 3.39
C ALA A 367 0.76 16.55 2.20
#